data_AF-A0AAV8ZKM6-F1
#
_entry.id   AF-A0AAV8ZKM6-F1
#
_cell.length_a   1.000
_cell.length_b   1.000
_cell.length_c   1.000
_cell.angle_alpha   90.00
_cell.angle_beta   90.00
_cell.angle_gamma   90.00
#
_symmetry.space_group_name_H-M   'P 1'
#
loop_
_entity.id
_entity.type
_entity.pdbx_description
1 polymer ?
#
loop_
_entity_poly.entity_id
_entity_poly.type
_entity_poly.pdbx_seq_one_letter_code
_entity_poly.pdbx_strand_id
1 'polypeptide(L)'
;MIGGLFVYNHKGEVLISRVYRDDIGRNAVDAFRVNVIHARQQVRSPVTNIARTSFFHIKRANIWIAAVTKQNVNAAMVFEFLLKIIEVMQSYFGKISEENIKNNFVLIYELLDGKKKHGIKSATKEEQAQITSQVTGQIGWRREGIKYRRNELFLDVLEYVNLLMSPQGQVLSAHVAGKVVMKGYLSGMPECKFGINDKIVMEAKGKGSLGTTTDSDPARSGKPVVVIDDCQFHQCVKLSKFETEHSISFIPPDGEFELM
;
A
#
# COMPACT_ATOMS: atom_id res chain seq x y z
N MET A 1 -0.82 -4.90 19.77
CA MET A 1 -0.36 -3.61 19.20
C MET A 1 1.16 -3.52 19.36
N ILE A 2 1.86 -2.73 18.54
CA ILE A 2 3.31 -2.54 18.72
C ILE A 2 3.58 -1.71 19.99
N GLY A 3 4.73 -1.94 20.63
CA GLY A 3 5.16 -1.21 21.84
C GLY A 3 6.15 -0.09 21.57
N GLY A 4 6.90 -0.16 20.46
CA GLY A 4 7.77 0.94 20.01
C GLY A 4 8.17 0.77 18.56
N LEU A 5 8.57 1.88 17.94
CA LEU A 5 9.16 1.94 16.61
C LEU A 5 10.47 2.74 16.70
N PHE A 6 11.52 2.15 16.15
CA PHE A 6 12.86 2.70 16.18
C PHE A 6 13.44 2.72 14.78
N VAL A 7 14.15 3.79 14.45
CA VAL A 7 14.91 3.90 13.21
C VAL A 7 16.39 4.02 13.57
N TYR A 8 17.22 3.18 12.96
CA TYR A 8 18.66 3.13 13.21
C TYR A 8 19.44 3.38 11.93
N ASN A 9 20.64 3.93 12.07
CA ASN A 9 21.62 3.92 11.00
C ASN A 9 22.39 2.59 10.93
N HIS A 10 23.36 2.51 10.01
CA HIS A 10 24.18 1.31 9.79
C HIS A 10 25.09 0.96 10.98
N LYS A 11 25.40 1.91 11.87
CA LYS A 11 26.17 1.71 13.11
C LYS A 11 25.29 1.29 14.29
N GLY A 12 23.98 1.23 14.08
CA GLY A 12 23.00 0.97 15.14
C GLY A 12 22.76 2.14 16.09
N GLU A 13 23.12 3.36 15.70
CA GLU A 13 22.71 4.57 16.41
C GLU A 13 21.25 4.86 16.11
N VAL A 14 20.50 5.26 17.14
CA VAL A 14 19.07 5.55 17.00
C VAL A 14 18.88 6.94 16.40
N LEU A 15 18.26 6.99 15.23
CA LEU A 15 17.85 8.24 14.57
C LEU A 15 16.47 8.68 15.06
N ILE A 16 15.53 7.74 15.22
CA ILE A 16 14.19 7.99 15.73
C ILE A 16 13.88 6.94 16.79
N SER A 17 13.37 7.40 17.92
CA SER A 17 12.86 6.55 18.99
C SER A 17 11.44 6.97 19.33
N ARG A 18 10.46 6.14 18.99
CA ARG A 18 9.08 6.33 19.41
C ARG A 18 8.59 5.13 20.19
N VAL A 19 8.31 5.35 21.47
CA VAL A 19 7.76 4.32 22.36
C VAL A 19 6.26 4.59 22.53
N TYR A 20 5.44 3.57 22.32
CA TYR A 20 3.98 3.62 22.47
C TYR A 20 3.50 2.96 23.76
N ARG A 21 4.34 2.13 24.38
CA ARG A 21 4.01 1.39 25.61
C ARG A 21 5.19 1.36 26.57
N ASP A 22 4.90 1.49 27.85
CA ASP A 22 5.90 1.58 28.92
C ASP A 22 6.70 0.28 29.12
N ASP A 23 6.23 -0.85 28.59
CA ASP A 23 6.91 -2.14 28.69
C ASP A 23 8.13 -2.27 27.74
N ILE A 24 8.34 -1.29 26.86
CA ILE A 24 9.52 -1.20 25.99
C ILE A 24 10.54 -0.23 26.59
N GLY A 25 11.57 -0.79 27.22
CA GLY A 25 12.67 -0.03 27.80
C GLY A 25 13.85 0.18 26.83
N ARG A 26 14.85 0.95 27.30
CA ARG A 26 16.12 1.19 26.57
C ARG A 26 16.88 -0.11 26.25
N ASN A 27 16.71 -1.14 27.07
CA ASN A 27 17.28 -2.47 26.83
C ASN A 27 16.86 -3.09 25.49
N ALA A 28 15.66 -2.79 24.99
CA ALA A 28 15.20 -3.29 23.70
C ALA A 28 16.01 -2.69 22.53
N VAL A 29 16.35 -1.40 22.63
CA VAL A 29 17.18 -0.68 21.65
C VAL A 29 18.57 -1.31 21.57
N ASP A 30 19.20 -1.51 22.73
CA ASP A 30 20.52 -2.13 22.80
C ASP A 30 20.52 -3.59 22.32
N ALA A 31 19.49 -4.36 22.70
CA ALA A 31 19.33 -5.73 22.26
C ALA A 31 19.25 -5.83 20.72
N PHE A 32 18.49 -4.94 20.08
CA PHE A 32 18.40 -4.90 18.62
C PHE A 32 19.74 -4.55 17.97
N ARG A 33 20.41 -3.50 18.46
CA ARG A 33 21.71 -3.07 17.96
C ARG A 33 22.74 -4.21 18.02
N VAL A 34 22.87 -4.88 19.15
CA VAL A 34 23.89 -5.91 19.37
C VAL A 34 23.58 -7.19 18.58
N ASN A 35 22.33 -7.67 18.65
CA ASN A 35 21.99 -9.00 18.16
C ASN A 35 21.51 -9.02 16.70
N VAL A 36 21.13 -7.86 16.14
CA VAL A 36 20.65 -7.76 14.75
C VAL A 36 21.60 -6.93 13.90
N ILE A 37 21.87 -5.68 14.29
CA ILE A 37 22.70 -4.78 13.46
C ILE A 37 24.17 -5.22 13.45
N HIS A 38 24.72 -5.59 14.61
CA HIS A 38 26.10 -6.07 14.77
C HIS A 38 26.20 -7.59 14.89
N ALA A 39 25.19 -8.33 14.39
CA ALA A 39 25.25 -9.78 14.36
C ALA A 39 26.47 -10.26 13.57
N ARG A 40 27.29 -11.14 14.19
CA ARG A 40 28.45 -11.74 13.50
C ARG A 40 28.03 -12.64 12.35
N GLN A 41 26.87 -13.28 12.49
CA GLN A 41 26.25 -14.09 11.45
C GLN A 41 25.20 -13.26 10.71
N GLN A 42 24.97 -13.57 9.43
CA GLN A 42 23.92 -12.91 8.67
C GLN A 42 22.56 -13.16 9.31
N VAL A 43 21.86 -12.07 9.65
CA VAL A 43 20.47 -12.14 10.13
C VAL A 43 19.59 -12.60 8.98
N ARG A 44 18.97 -13.79 9.12
CA ARG A 44 18.18 -14.43 8.07
C ARG A 44 16.69 -14.12 8.13
N SER A 45 16.20 -13.70 9.30
CA SER A 45 14.76 -13.50 9.53
C SER A 45 14.43 -12.01 9.68
N PRO A 46 13.35 -11.51 9.05
CA PRO A 46 12.86 -10.15 9.30
C PRO A 46 12.14 -10.02 10.66
N VAL A 47 11.93 -11.14 11.37
CA VAL A 47 11.39 -11.18 12.73
C VAL A 47 12.38 -11.90 13.64
N THR A 48 12.88 -11.21 14.65
CA THR A 48 13.81 -11.77 15.63
C THR A 48 13.20 -11.70 17.02
N ASN A 49 13.22 -12.79 17.78
CA ASN A 49 12.82 -12.79 19.19
C ASN A 49 14.06 -12.79 20.09
N ILE A 50 14.19 -11.76 20.93
CA ILE A 50 15.30 -11.62 21.87
C ILE A 50 14.69 -11.41 23.26
N ALA A 51 15.01 -12.29 24.21
CA ALA A 51 14.52 -12.20 25.58
C ALA A 51 13.00 -11.93 25.68
N ARG A 52 12.20 -12.73 24.94
CA ARG A 52 10.72 -12.62 24.87
C ARG A 52 10.20 -11.29 24.26
N THR A 53 11.06 -10.54 23.59
CA THR A 53 10.68 -9.33 22.86
C THR A 53 10.85 -9.60 21.37
N SER A 54 9.78 -9.41 20.59
CA SER A 54 9.78 -9.58 19.15
C SER A 54 10.15 -8.27 18.45
N PHE A 55 11.09 -8.37 17.51
CA PHE A 55 11.60 -7.28 16.67
C PHE A 55 11.27 -7.58 15.22
N PHE A 56 10.35 -6.81 14.64
CA PHE A 56 9.99 -6.84 13.23
C PHE A 56 10.78 -5.74 12.54
N HIS A 57 11.62 -6.09 11.56
CA HIS A 57 12.55 -5.11 11.00
C HIS A 57 12.67 -5.16 9.48
N ILE A 58 12.83 -3.98 8.89
CA ILE A 58 13.08 -3.79 7.47
C ILE A 58 14.38 -2.97 7.32
N LYS A 59 15.21 -3.36 6.36
CA LYS A 59 16.39 -2.59 5.96
C LYS A 59 16.12 -1.90 4.62
N ARG A 60 16.43 -0.60 4.54
CA ARG A 60 16.42 0.20 3.32
C ARG A 60 17.76 0.92 3.22
N ALA A 61 18.60 0.50 2.28
CA ALA A 61 19.99 0.94 2.18
C ALA A 61 20.71 0.82 3.54
N ASN A 62 21.15 1.94 4.12
CA ASN A 62 21.87 2.01 5.39
C ASN A 62 20.96 2.31 6.60
N ILE A 63 19.65 2.28 6.42
CA ILE A 63 18.65 2.54 7.47
C ILE A 63 17.94 1.25 7.84
N TRP A 64 17.83 1.02 9.14
CA TRP A 64 17.02 -0.05 9.73
C TRP A 64 15.79 0.56 10.38
N ILE A 65 14.62 -0.01 10.14
CA ILE A 65 13.37 0.38 10.78
C ILE A 65 12.85 -0.84 11.51
N ALA A 66 12.66 -0.73 12.82
CA ALA A 66 12.26 -1.84 13.68
C ALA A 66 11.02 -1.48 14.50
N ALA A 67 9.97 -2.29 14.37
CA ALA A 67 8.86 -2.31 15.30
C ALA A 67 9.10 -3.38 16.37
N VAL A 68 8.83 -3.02 17.63
CA VAL A 68 9.15 -3.83 18.80
C VAL A 68 7.89 -4.07 19.61
N THR A 69 7.69 -5.31 20.07
CA THR A 69 6.57 -5.66 20.95
C THR A 69 6.88 -6.89 21.80
N LYS A 70 6.31 -6.94 23.00
CA LYS A 70 6.27 -8.14 23.86
C LYS A 70 4.95 -8.90 23.75
N GLN A 71 4.00 -8.37 22.97
CA GLN A 71 2.70 -9.00 22.75
C GLN A 71 2.73 -9.95 21.57
N ASN A 72 1.84 -10.94 21.59
CA ASN A 72 1.53 -11.73 20.39
C ASN A 72 0.65 -10.87 19.45
N VAL A 73 1.23 -10.44 18.32
CA VAL A 73 0.56 -9.59 17.32
C VAL A 73 0.63 -10.26 15.96
N ASN A 74 -0.32 -9.92 15.07
CA ASN A 74 -0.26 -10.35 13.69
C ASN A 74 0.97 -9.71 13.00
N ALA A 75 1.93 -10.53 12.61
CA ALA A 75 3.17 -10.11 11.98
C ALA A 75 2.94 -9.37 10.66
N ALA A 76 1.98 -9.83 9.84
CA ALA A 76 1.68 -9.22 8.55
C ALA A 76 1.18 -7.79 8.73
N MET A 77 0.32 -7.52 9.71
CA MET A 77 -0.12 -6.15 10.02
C MET A 77 1.03 -5.25 10.44
N VAL A 78 2.03 -5.78 11.15
CA VAL A 78 3.21 -4.99 11.54
C VAL A 78 4.06 -4.66 10.32
N PHE A 79 4.28 -5.61 9.41
CA PHE A 79 5.03 -5.34 8.18
C PHE A 79 4.30 -4.40 7.23
N GLU A 80 2.98 -4.54 7.08
CA GLU A 80 2.17 -3.62 6.30
C GLU A 80 2.29 -2.20 6.84
N PHE A 81 2.17 -2.03 8.16
CA PHE A 81 2.39 -0.73 8.80
C PHE A 81 3.81 -0.17 8.56
N LEU A 82 4.85 -1.00 8.68
CA LEU A 82 6.23 -0.58 8.43
C LEU A 82 6.45 -0.17 6.97
N LEU A 83 5.92 -0.92 6.02
CA LEU A 83 6.00 -0.61 4.59
C LEU A 83 5.24 0.68 4.27
N LYS A 84 4.02 0.86 4.80
CA LYS A 84 3.24 2.08 4.60
C LYS A 84 3.90 3.31 5.21
N ILE A 85 4.53 3.20 6.38
CA ILE A 85 5.33 4.32 6.93
C ILE A 85 6.48 4.69 6.01
N ILE A 86 7.19 3.69 5.46
CA ILE A 86 8.28 3.95 4.51
C ILE A 86 7.75 4.66 3.26
N GLU A 87 6.65 4.19 2.69
CA GLU A 87 6.01 4.82 1.53
C GLU A 87 5.60 6.27 1.81
N VAL A 88 4.97 6.54 2.96
CA VAL A 88 4.58 7.89 3.38
C VAL A 88 5.83 8.77 3.58
N MET A 89 6.86 8.26 4.26
CA MET A 89 8.12 9.00 4.40
C MET A 89 8.73 9.33 3.03
N GLN A 90 8.67 8.40 2.09
CA GLN A 90 9.19 8.61 0.74
C GLN A 90 8.39 9.63 -0.06
N SER A 91 7.07 9.71 0.13
CA SER A 91 6.25 10.72 -0.55
C SER A 91 6.49 12.14 -0.02
N TYR A 92 6.85 12.31 1.26
CA TYR A 92 7.16 13.62 1.84
C TYR A 92 8.57 14.12 1.54
N PHE A 93 9.59 13.26 1.69
CA PHE A 93 10.99 13.70 1.62
C PHE A 93 11.89 12.81 0.73
N GLY A 94 11.28 11.99 -0.13
CA GLY A 94 11.99 11.21 -1.14
C GLY A 94 12.79 10.05 -0.53
N LYS A 95 14.07 9.93 -0.88
CA LYS A 95 14.88 8.78 -0.47
C LYS A 95 14.98 8.68 1.07
N ILE A 96 14.82 7.47 1.61
CA ILE A 96 15.08 7.20 3.03
C ILE A 96 16.60 7.15 3.26
N SER A 97 17.16 8.25 3.76
CA SER A 97 18.57 8.41 4.13
C SER A 97 18.69 8.96 5.55
N GLU A 98 19.87 8.81 6.15
CA GLU A 98 20.13 9.35 7.50
C GLU A 98 19.97 10.87 7.55
N GLU A 99 20.45 11.57 6.52
CA GLU A 99 20.29 13.01 6.36
C GLU A 99 18.81 13.42 6.29
N ASN A 100 18.02 12.76 5.44
CA ASN A 100 16.61 13.10 5.29
C ASN A 100 15.82 12.82 6.57
N ILE A 101 16.14 11.74 7.30
CA ILE A 101 15.52 11.46 8.60
C ILE A 101 15.86 12.55 9.62
N LYS A 102 17.14 12.96 9.69
CA LYS A 102 17.60 14.01 10.61
C LYS A 102 17.00 15.37 10.28
N ASN A 103 16.88 15.72 8.99
CA ASN A 103 16.31 17.00 8.58
C ASN A 103 14.79 17.07 8.76
N ASN A 104 14.10 15.92 8.77
CA ASN A 104 12.63 15.84 8.87
C ASN A 104 12.13 15.20 10.17
N PHE A 105 12.95 15.17 11.23
CA PHE A 105 12.62 14.43 12.46
C PHE A 105 11.29 14.88 13.10
N VAL A 106 10.97 16.19 13.06
CA VAL A 106 9.70 16.73 13.57
C VAL A 106 8.51 16.12 12.83
N LEU A 107 8.52 16.19 11.50
CA LEU A 107 7.48 15.60 10.65
C LEU A 107 7.33 14.09 10.90
N ILE A 108 8.45 13.37 11.04
CA ILE A 108 8.43 11.93 11.33
C ILE A 108 7.72 11.66 12.66
N TYR A 109 8.03 12.42 13.73
CA TYR A 109 7.35 12.26 15.00
C TYR A 109 5.86 12.59 14.90
N GLU A 110 5.46 13.60 14.15
CA GLU A 110 4.05 13.93 13.91
C GLU A 110 3.30 12.81 13.18
N LEU A 111 3.94 12.20 12.17
CA LEU A 111 3.39 11.07 11.43
C LEU A 111 3.22 9.83 12.32
N LEU A 112 4.24 9.50 13.12
CA LEU A 112 4.23 8.36 14.02
C LEU A 112 3.23 8.51 15.18
N ASP A 113 3.01 9.74 15.65
CA ASP A 113 2.07 10.03 16.73
C ASP A 113 0.62 10.00 16.28
N GLY A 114 0.36 9.83 14.97
CA GLY A 114 -0.96 9.61 14.40
C GLY A 114 -1.98 10.61 14.92
N LYS A 115 -1.89 11.88 14.48
CA LYS A 115 -2.84 12.95 14.85
C LYS A 115 -3.20 12.98 16.35
N LYS A 116 -2.21 12.98 17.25
CA LYS A 116 -2.42 13.52 18.61
C LYS A 116 -1.85 14.93 18.68
N LYS A 117 -2.77 15.90 18.55
CA LYS A 117 -2.62 17.35 18.78
C LYS A 117 -2.09 18.20 17.62
N HIS A 118 -2.84 18.29 16.51
CA HIS A 118 -3.14 19.64 16.00
C HIS A 118 -4.24 20.25 16.88
N GLY A 119 -3.87 20.46 18.15
CA GLY A 119 -4.65 21.20 19.12
C GLY A 119 -4.37 22.68 18.93
N ILE A 120 -5.17 23.30 18.07
CA ILE A 120 -5.80 24.61 18.31
C ILE A 120 -4.83 25.74 18.65
N LYS A 121 -4.37 26.44 17.61
CA LYS A 121 -4.43 27.92 17.53
C LYS A 121 -4.60 28.31 16.05
N SER A 122 -5.84 28.51 15.60
CA SER A 122 -6.28 29.29 14.40
C SER A 122 -7.14 28.63 13.30
N ALA A 123 -7.55 27.35 13.38
CA ALA A 123 -8.51 26.81 12.39
C ALA A 123 -9.95 27.24 12.71
N THR A 124 -10.68 27.77 11.72
CA THR A 124 -12.08 28.24 11.86
C THR A 124 -13.04 27.06 12.06
N LYS A 125 -14.24 27.32 12.62
CA LYS A 125 -15.25 26.28 12.91
C LYS A 125 -15.67 25.46 11.67
N GLU A 126 -15.58 26.06 10.48
CA GLU A 126 -15.90 25.39 9.21
C GLU A 126 -14.84 24.36 8.80
N GLU A 127 -13.56 24.67 8.99
CA GLU A 127 -12.45 23.73 8.76
C GLU A 127 -12.52 22.55 9.73
N GLN A 128 -12.90 22.79 10.98
CA GLN A 128 -13.10 21.73 11.97
C GLN A 128 -14.24 20.78 11.60
N ALA A 129 -15.33 21.29 11.03
CA ALA A 129 -16.45 20.47 10.55
C ALA A 129 -16.06 19.62 9.34
N GLN A 130 -15.30 20.18 8.39
CA GLN A 130 -14.77 19.45 7.24
C GLN A 130 -13.79 18.34 7.67
N ILE A 131 -12.88 18.62 8.62
CA ILE A 131 -11.94 17.62 9.14
C ILE A 131 -12.68 16.50 9.89
N THR A 132 -13.71 16.84 10.68
CA THR A 132 -14.50 15.83 11.42
C THR A 132 -15.29 14.95 10.45
N SER A 133 -15.89 15.53 9.41
CA SER A 133 -16.61 14.80 8.34
C SER A 133 -15.68 13.90 7.51
N GLN A 134 -14.42 14.30 7.30
CA GLN A 134 -13.41 13.45 6.63
C GLN A 134 -12.91 12.30 7.51
N VAL A 135 -12.98 12.45 8.83
CA VAL A 135 -12.56 11.41 9.80
C VAL A 135 -13.68 10.42 10.10
N THR A 136 -14.95 10.82 9.97
CA THR A 136 -16.13 9.95 10.15
C THR A 136 -16.77 9.46 8.84
N GLY A 137 -16.38 10.02 7.69
CA GLY A 137 -16.90 9.66 6.39
C GLY A 137 -16.41 8.29 5.90
N GLN A 138 -17.24 7.60 5.12
CA GLN A 138 -16.98 6.25 4.60
C GLN A 138 -15.82 6.19 3.56
N ILE A 139 -15.36 7.33 3.05
CA ILE A 139 -14.35 7.44 1.98
C ILE A 139 -13.14 8.24 2.48
N GLY A 140 -12.03 7.55 2.78
CA GLY A 140 -10.81 8.16 3.32
C GLY A 140 -9.76 8.59 2.29
N TRP A 141 -9.91 8.22 1.03
CA TRP A 141 -8.88 8.39 -0.02
C TRP A 141 -9.16 9.50 -1.03
N ARG A 142 -10.30 10.21 -0.94
CA ARG A 142 -10.65 11.32 -1.83
C ARG A 142 -11.33 12.45 -1.07
N ARG A 143 -10.87 13.69 -1.29
CA ARG A 143 -11.44 14.88 -0.66
C ARG A 143 -12.63 15.42 -1.47
N GLU A 144 -13.63 15.95 -0.78
CA GLU A 144 -14.72 16.68 -1.40
C GLU A 144 -14.25 18.04 -1.94
N GLY A 145 -15.00 18.61 -2.89
CA GLY A 145 -14.75 19.96 -3.41
C GLY A 145 -13.59 20.11 -4.40
N ILE A 146 -12.92 19.02 -4.80
CA ILE A 146 -11.89 19.04 -5.85
C ILE A 146 -12.50 19.57 -7.16
N LYS A 147 -11.84 20.53 -7.80
CA LYS A 147 -12.26 21.10 -9.08
C LYS A 147 -11.08 21.22 -10.02
N TYR A 148 -11.26 20.70 -11.23
CA TYR A 148 -10.34 20.87 -12.35
C TYR A 148 -11.03 21.65 -13.46
N ARG A 149 -10.27 22.46 -14.21
CA ARG A 149 -10.77 23.17 -15.40
C ARG A 149 -11.23 22.18 -16.47
N ARG A 150 -10.55 21.05 -16.59
CA ARG A 150 -10.85 19.96 -17.50
C ARG A 150 -10.73 18.65 -16.73
N ASN A 151 -11.75 17.80 -16.85
CA ASN A 151 -11.71 16.47 -16.26
C ASN A 151 -10.95 15.55 -17.21
N GLU A 152 -9.80 15.05 -16.76
CA GLU A 152 -8.96 14.15 -17.55
C GLU A 152 -8.60 12.93 -16.71
N LEU A 153 -8.44 11.80 -17.40
CA LEU A 153 -8.05 10.54 -16.79
C LEU A 153 -7.05 9.84 -17.70
N PHE A 154 -5.90 9.48 -17.15
CA PHE A 154 -4.88 8.70 -17.83
C PHE A 154 -4.75 7.33 -17.17
N LEU A 155 -4.52 6.31 -17.99
CA LEU A 155 -4.39 4.92 -17.57
C LEU A 155 -3.13 4.34 -18.23
N ASP A 156 -2.22 3.85 -17.40
CA ASP A 156 -1.01 3.17 -17.83
C ASP A 156 -1.11 1.70 -17.40
N VAL A 157 -1.13 0.80 -18.38
CA VAL A 157 -1.09 -0.65 -18.14
C VAL A 157 0.35 -1.09 -18.28
N LEU A 158 0.96 -1.50 -17.16
CA LEU A 158 2.35 -1.92 -17.09
C LEU A 158 2.42 -3.43 -16.89
N GLU A 159 3.08 -4.12 -17.81
CA GLU A 159 3.26 -5.57 -17.75
C GLU A 159 4.73 -5.94 -17.60
N TYR A 160 5.01 -6.87 -16.70
CA TYR A 160 6.33 -7.41 -16.42
C TYR A 160 6.34 -8.88 -16.80
N VAL A 161 7.07 -9.21 -17.87
CA VAL A 161 7.24 -10.59 -18.32
C VAL A 161 8.38 -11.23 -17.52
N ASN A 162 8.01 -12.14 -16.63
CA ASN A 162 8.95 -12.91 -15.82
C ASN A 162 9.21 -14.26 -16.50
N LEU A 163 10.45 -14.47 -16.94
CA LEU A 163 10.87 -15.69 -17.63
C LEU A 163 12.11 -16.29 -16.94
N LEU A 164 12.02 -17.56 -16.56
CA LEU A 164 13.14 -18.39 -16.15
C LEU A 164 13.30 -19.52 -17.16
N MET A 165 14.46 -19.58 -17.80
CA MET A 165 14.77 -20.57 -18.83
C MET A 165 16.06 -21.32 -18.44
N SER A 166 16.08 -22.63 -18.67
CA SER A 166 17.27 -23.44 -18.48
C SER A 166 18.34 -23.09 -19.53
N PRO A 167 19.62 -23.40 -19.27
CA PRO A 167 20.68 -23.25 -20.28
C PRO A 167 20.43 -24.05 -21.57
N GLN A 168 19.59 -25.09 -21.52
CA GLN A 168 19.21 -25.91 -22.66
C GLN A 168 18.05 -25.32 -23.48
N GLY A 169 17.52 -24.16 -23.07
CA GLY A 169 16.39 -23.50 -23.75
C GLY A 169 15.01 -23.96 -23.29
N GLN A 170 14.91 -24.74 -22.21
CA GLN A 170 13.61 -25.15 -21.65
C GLN A 170 13.07 -24.05 -20.72
N VAL A 171 11.84 -23.59 -20.96
CA VAL A 171 11.16 -22.66 -20.06
C VAL A 171 10.81 -23.39 -18.75
N LEU A 172 11.34 -22.87 -17.63
CA LEU A 172 11.11 -23.39 -16.28
C LEU A 172 9.98 -22.62 -15.58
N SER A 173 9.86 -21.32 -15.85
CA SER A 173 8.75 -20.48 -15.37
C SER A 173 8.51 -19.34 -16.36
N ALA A 174 7.26 -19.09 -16.69
CA ALA A 174 6.84 -17.94 -17.48
C ALA A 174 5.52 -17.43 -16.91
N HIS A 175 5.49 -16.17 -16.47
CA HIS A 175 4.26 -15.51 -16.04
C HIS A 175 4.37 -14.00 -16.28
N VAL A 176 3.22 -13.34 -16.38
CA VAL A 176 3.13 -11.89 -16.52
C VAL A 176 2.58 -11.32 -15.22
N ALA A 177 3.30 -10.39 -14.61
CA ALA A 177 2.77 -9.57 -13.53
C ALA A 177 2.36 -8.22 -14.14
N GLY A 178 1.10 -7.84 -13.98
CA GLY A 178 0.57 -6.57 -14.49
C GLY A 178 0.23 -5.61 -13.37
N LYS A 179 0.19 -4.31 -13.69
CA LYS A 179 -0.48 -3.31 -12.86
C LYS A 179 -1.09 -2.21 -13.70
N VAL A 180 -2.19 -1.64 -13.21
CA VAL A 180 -2.90 -0.51 -13.83
C VAL A 180 -2.68 0.73 -12.97
N VAL A 181 -1.81 1.61 -13.46
CA VAL A 181 -1.58 2.92 -12.83
C VAL A 181 -2.56 3.93 -13.43
N MET A 182 -3.24 4.66 -12.56
CA MET A 182 -4.27 5.62 -12.93
C MET A 182 -3.87 7.02 -12.47
N LYS A 183 -4.04 8.01 -13.33
CA LYS A 183 -3.80 9.41 -13.02
C LYS A 183 -5.05 10.24 -13.31
N GLY A 184 -5.81 10.52 -12.25
CA GLY A 184 -7.12 11.15 -12.33
C GLY A 184 -7.10 12.62 -11.93
N TYR A 185 -7.47 13.49 -12.86
CA TYR A 185 -7.74 14.90 -12.63
C TYR A 185 -9.25 15.14 -12.79
N LEU A 186 -10.03 14.62 -11.84
CA LEU A 186 -11.50 14.65 -11.89
C LEU A 186 -12.07 15.57 -10.81
N SER A 187 -13.12 16.30 -11.14
CA SER A 187 -13.83 17.19 -10.20
C SER A 187 -14.87 16.42 -9.37
N GLY A 188 -15.12 16.85 -8.14
CA GLY A 188 -16.13 16.29 -7.24
C GLY A 188 -15.78 14.89 -6.75
N MET A 189 -16.80 14.05 -6.56
CA MET A 189 -16.71 12.65 -6.10
C MET A 189 -17.25 11.70 -7.18
N PRO A 190 -16.53 11.51 -8.30
CA PRO A 190 -17.03 10.68 -9.39
C PRO A 190 -16.98 9.19 -9.02
N GLU A 191 -18.03 8.45 -9.34
CA GLU A 191 -17.99 6.98 -9.36
C GLU A 191 -17.55 6.52 -10.76
N CYS A 192 -16.39 5.89 -10.84
CA CYS A 192 -15.82 5.32 -12.06
C CYS A 192 -16.12 3.82 -12.13
N LYS A 193 -16.22 3.32 -13.36
CA LYS A 193 -16.25 1.88 -13.66
C LYS A 193 -15.15 1.56 -14.67
N PHE A 194 -14.34 0.56 -14.36
CA PHE A 194 -13.31 0.04 -15.24
C PHE A 194 -13.68 -1.38 -15.67
N GLY A 195 -13.58 -1.65 -16.97
CA GLY A 195 -13.95 -2.93 -17.57
C GLY A 195 -12.76 -3.50 -18.32
N ILE A 196 -12.49 -4.79 -18.10
CA ILE A 196 -11.42 -5.53 -18.77
C ILE A 196 -12.06 -6.67 -19.57
N ASN A 197 -11.40 -7.07 -20.64
CA ASN A 197 -11.78 -8.19 -21.51
C ASN A 197 -11.48 -9.54 -20.83
N ASP A 198 -11.79 -9.67 -19.55
CA ASP A 198 -11.51 -10.87 -18.77
C ASP A 198 -12.49 -11.99 -19.18
N LYS A 199 -11.99 -13.22 -19.30
CA LYS A 199 -12.76 -14.39 -19.72
C LYS A 199 -14.01 -14.58 -18.88
N ILE A 200 -13.88 -14.40 -17.58
CA ILE A 200 -14.97 -14.56 -16.61
C ILE A 200 -16.05 -13.48 -16.85
N VAL A 201 -15.64 -12.22 -17.06
CA VAL A 201 -16.54 -11.10 -17.38
C VAL A 201 -17.32 -11.36 -18.68
N MET A 202 -16.65 -11.90 -19.70
CA MET A 202 -17.27 -12.17 -21.00
C MET A 202 -18.24 -13.36 -20.94
N GLU A 203 -17.91 -14.43 -20.22
CA GLU A 203 -18.79 -15.58 -20.02
C GLU A 203 -20.04 -15.20 -19.19
N ALA A 204 -19.89 -14.33 -18.19
CA ALA A 204 -21.02 -13.82 -17.40
C ALA A 204 -21.99 -12.97 -18.23
N LYS A 205 -21.47 -12.10 -19.11
CA LYS A 205 -22.31 -11.28 -20.02
C LYS A 205 -22.98 -12.09 -21.12
N GLY A 206 -22.37 -13.20 -21.55
CA GLY A 206 -22.94 -14.11 -22.55
C GLY A 206 -24.22 -14.84 -22.10
N LYS A 207 -24.46 -14.96 -20.79
CA LYS A 207 -25.66 -15.62 -20.24
C LYS A 207 -26.88 -14.70 -20.07
N GLY A 208 -26.72 -13.37 -20.23
CA GLY A 208 -27.78 -12.39 -20.00
C GLY A 208 -28.65 -12.03 -21.20
N SER A 209 -28.31 -12.50 -22.42
CA SER A 209 -29.05 -12.19 -23.64
C SER A 209 -29.95 -13.35 -24.05
N LEU A 210 -31.06 -13.53 -23.34
CA LEU A 210 -32.16 -14.38 -23.79
C LEU A 210 -32.98 -13.61 -24.84
N GLY A 211 -32.45 -13.53 -26.06
CA GLY A 211 -33.09 -12.93 -27.22
C GLY A 211 -32.76 -13.77 -28.44
N THR A 212 -33.78 -14.47 -28.94
CA THR A 212 -33.76 -15.35 -30.12
C THR A 212 -33.19 -14.67 -31.36
N THR A 213 -31.99 -15.08 -31.79
CA THR A 213 -31.63 -15.18 -33.22
C THR A 213 -30.60 -16.29 -33.39
N THR A 214 -30.93 -17.16 -34.35
CA THR A 214 -30.12 -18.21 -34.96
C THR A 214 -28.70 -17.77 -35.34
N ASP A 215 -27.76 -18.71 -35.22
CA ASP A 215 -26.42 -18.69 -35.85
C ASP A 215 -25.50 -17.51 -35.54
N SER A 216 -24.85 -17.58 -34.38
CA SER A 216 -23.47 -17.10 -34.28
C SER A 216 -22.69 -17.95 -33.29
N ASP A 217 -21.87 -18.85 -33.82
CA ASP A 217 -20.75 -19.46 -33.10
C ASP A 217 -20.05 -18.42 -32.20
N PRO A 218 -19.84 -18.71 -30.90
CA PRO A 218 -19.08 -17.82 -30.01
C PRO A 218 -17.61 -17.67 -30.46
N ALA A 219 -17.16 -18.48 -31.43
CA ALA A 219 -15.85 -18.38 -32.07
C ALA A 219 -15.69 -17.19 -33.04
N ARG A 220 -16.76 -16.44 -33.37
CA ARG A 220 -16.70 -15.31 -34.32
C ARG A 220 -16.44 -13.93 -33.70
N SER A 221 -16.44 -13.82 -32.39
CA SER A 221 -15.91 -12.65 -31.69
C SER A 221 -14.46 -12.95 -31.31
N GLY A 222 -13.54 -12.88 -32.28
CA GLY A 222 -12.09 -13.05 -32.09
C GLY A 222 -11.43 -11.94 -31.24
N LYS A 223 -12.15 -11.42 -30.24
CA LYS A 223 -11.60 -10.47 -29.28
C LYS A 223 -10.64 -11.24 -28.37
N PRO A 224 -9.38 -10.80 -28.26
CA PRO A 224 -8.43 -11.42 -27.34
C PRO A 224 -8.98 -11.30 -25.92
N VAL A 225 -9.15 -12.45 -25.30
CA VAL A 225 -9.63 -12.59 -23.93
C VAL A 225 -8.41 -12.67 -23.02
N VAL A 226 -8.38 -11.86 -21.97
CA VAL A 226 -7.35 -11.93 -20.94
C VAL A 226 -7.81 -12.91 -19.88
N VAL A 227 -6.94 -13.82 -19.45
CA VAL A 227 -7.19 -14.68 -18.28
C VAL A 227 -6.36 -14.13 -17.15
N ILE A 228 -7.01 -13.73 -16.06
CA ILE A 228 -6.37 -13.18 -14.87
C ILE A 228 -6.38 -14.28 -13.79
N ASP A 229 -5.19 -14.72 -13.38
CA ASP A 229 -5.05 -15.77 -12.36
C ASP A 229 -5.34 -15.26 -10.94
N ASP A 230 -4.81 -14.07 -10.61
CA ASP A 230 -5.03 -13.38 -9.34
C ASP A 230 -5.01 -11.86 -9.56
N CYS A 231 -5.71 -11.14 -8.68
CA CYS A 231 -5.96 -9.72 -8.81
C CYS A 231 -5.97 -9.05 -7.43
N GLN A 232 -5.12 -8.04 -7.25
CA GLN A 232 -5.14 -7.18 -6.08
C GLN A 232 -5.80 -5.85 -6.45
N PHE A 233 -6.51 -5.25 -5.52
CA PHE A 233 -7.21 -3.99 -5.78
C PHE A 233 -6.85 -2.94 -4.73
N HIS A 234 -6.80 -1.69 -5.18
CA HIS A 234 -6.77 -0.56 -4.27
C HIS A 234 -8.06 -0.51 -3.42
N GLN A 235 -7.95 0.00 -2.19
CA GLN A 235 -9.08 0.14 -1.24
C GLN A 235 -10.28 0.93 -1.77
N CYS A 236 -10.11 1.68 -2.88
CA CYS A 236 -11.20 2.41 -3.51
C CYS A 236 -12.18 1.53 -4.28
N VAL A 237 -11.80 0.30 -4.58
CA VAL A 237 -12.62 -0.66 -5.33
C VAL A 237 -13.65 -1.34 -4.44
N LYS A 238 -14.89 -1.36 -4.91
CA LYS A 238 -16.01 -2.06 -4.25
C LYS A 238 -15.94 -3.55 -4.58
N LEU A 239 -15.19 -4.32 -3.79
CA LEU A 239 -14.99 -5.76 -4.01
C LEU A 239 -16.30 -6.57 -4.14
N SER A 240 -17.34 -6.22 -3.38
CA SER A 240 -18.65 -6.88 -3.45
C SER A 240 -19.36 -6.74 -4.81
N LYS A 241 -19.09 -5.64 -5.55
CA LYS A 241 -19.59 -5.46 -6.92
C LYS A 241 -18.73 -6.22 -7.93
N PHE A 242 -17.44 -6.38 -7.66
CA PHE A 242 -16.57 -7.16 -8.53
C PHE A 242 -16.92 -8.66 -8.49
N GLU A 243 -17.23 -9.20 -7.31
CA GLU A 243 -17.60 -10.61 -7.16
C GLU A 243 -18.94 -10.95 -7.85
N THR A 244 -19.88 -10.01 -7.90
CA THR A 244 -21.23 -10.23 -8.45
C THR A 244 -21.38 -9.81 -9.91
N GLU A 245 -20.82 -8.66 -10.30
CA GLU A 245 -20.98 -8.07 -11.64
C GLU A 245 -19.72 -8.20 -12.51
N HIS A 246 -18.61 -8.70 -11.94
CA HIS A 246 -17.27 -8.65 -12.54
C HIS A 246 -16.92 -7.25 -13.09
N SER A 247 -17.37 -6.21 -12.37
CA SER A 247 -17.16 -4.81 -12.73
C SER A 247 -16.37 -4.10 -11.64
N ILE A 248 -15.26 -3.47 -12.03
CA ILE A 248 -14.40 -2.72 -11.10
C ILE A 248 -15.03 -1.33 -10.93
N SER A 249 -15.76 -1.14 -9.83
CA SER A 249 -16.44 0.12 -9.51
C SER A 249 -15.77 0.79 -8.31
N PHE A 250 -15.41 2.07 -8.45
CA PHE A 250 -14.60 2.79 -7.46
C PHE A 250 -14.78 4.30 -7.54
N ILE A 251 -14.40 4.99 -6.46
CA ILE A 251 -14.22 6.45 -6.44
C ILE A 251 -12.71 6.70 -6.41
N PRO A 252 -12.08 7.19 -7.48
CA PRO A 252 -10.62 7.26 -7.57
C PRO A 252 -10.03 8.28 -6.60
N PRO A 253 -8.90 7.98 -5.94
CA PRO A 253 -8.02 9.00 -5.40
C PRO A 253 -7.72 10.11 -6.42
N ASP A 254 -7.37 11.29 -5.92
CA ASP A 254 -6.95 12.39 -6.77
C ASP A 254 -5.46 12.26 -7.12
N GLY A 255 -5.10 12.54 -8.38
CA GLY A 255 -3.74 12.37 -8.87
C GLY A 255 -3.43 10.91 -9.25
N GLU A 256 -2.18 10.50 -9.00
CA GLU A 256 -1.62 9.22 -9.45
C GLU A 256 -1.71 8.15 -8.37
N PHE A 257 -2.23 6.97 -8.71
CA PHE A 257 -2.32 5.81 -7.82
C PHE A 257 -2.38 4.49 -8.61
N GLU A 258 -2.04 3.37 -7.96
CA GLU A 258 -2.19 2.02 -8.53
C GLU A 258 -3.59 1.51 -8.25
N LEU A 259 -4.36 1.17 -9.28
CA LEU A 259 -5.75 0.72 -9.18
C LEU A 259 -5.85 -0.77 -8.86
N MET A 260 -5.07 -1.58 -9.60
CA MET A 260 -5.01 -3.03 -9.53
C MET A 260 -3.70 -3.56 -10.11
#